data_AF-A0A927HFB1-F1
#
_entry.id   AF-A0A927HFB1-F1
#
_cell.length_a   1.000
_cell.length_b   1.000
_cell.length_c   1.000
_cell.angle_alpha   90.00
_cell.angle_beta   90.00
_cell.angle_gamma   90.00
#
_symmetry.space_group_name_H-M   'P 1'
#
loop_
_entity.id
_entity.type
_entity.pdbx_description
1 polymer ?
#
loop_
_entity_poly.entity_id
_entity_poly.type
_entity_poly.pdbx_seq_one_letter_code
_entity_poly.pdbx_strand_id
1 'polypeptide(L)'
;MIGVVLWCDAEAGKAVFWCEDQGDLAYFEDPALPGIASEVFFDAGDMVQFDVTNESRQRRARNPRLLQEQGYATLPERLREDAAKPPVAACTATSAKIIPFQAAARAVRRRQNSLQQA
;
A
#
# COMPACT_ATOMS: atom_id res chain seq x y z
N MET A 1 4.19 -9.16 16.82
CA MET A 1 3.39 -9.71 15.71
C MET A 1 4.34 -10.25 14.67
N ILE A 2 3.96 -11.32 13.96
CA ILE A 2 4.69 -11.84 12.81
C ILE A 2 3.96 -11.44 11.52
N GLY A 3 4.72 -11.20 10.46
CA GLY A 3 4.17 -11.00 9.13
C GLY A 3 5.15 -11.35 8.02
N VAL A 4 4.65 -11.28 6.80
CA VAL A 4 5.43 -11.51 5.57
C VAL A 4 5.61 -10.19 4.84
N VAL A 5 6.82 -9.95 4.33
CA VAL A 5 7.14 -8.78 3.53
C VAL A 5 6.51 -8.91 2.15
N LEU A 6 5.63 -7.97 1.79
CA LEU A 6 5.03 -7.92 0.46
C LEU A 6 5.83 -7.04 -0.50
N TRP A 7 6.42 -5.98 0.05
CA TRP A 7 7.20 -5.00 -0.68
C TRP A 7 8.13 -4.26 0.28
N CYS A 8 9.32 -3.92 -0.20
CA CYS A 8 10.28 -3.08 0.49
C CYS A 8 10.96 -2.16 -0.52
N ASP A 9 11.27 -0.95 -0.07
CA ASP A 9 12.13 0.02 -0.72
C ASP A 9 13.16 0.47 0.31
N ALA A 10 14.37 -0.07 0.15
CA ALA A 10 15.49 0.20 1.05
C ALA A 10 16.04 1.63 0.92
N GLU A 11 15.90 2.25 -0.26
CA GLU A 11 16.33 3.65 -0.47
C GLU A 11 15.37 4.62 0.23
N ALA A 12 14.07 4.33 0.18
CA ALA A 12 13.04 5.11 0.85
C ALA A 12 12.85 4.74 2.33
N GLY A 13 13.45 3.65 2.81
CA GLY A 13 13.26 3.13 4.17
C GLY A 13 11.83 2.69 4.44
N LYS A 14 11.13 2.15 3.44
CA LYS A 14 9.70 1.79 3.52
C LYS A 14 9.49 0.31 3.27
N ALA A 15 8.51 -0.26 3.95
CA ALA A 15 8.06 -1.61 3.67
C ALA A 15 6.58 -1.81 4.00
N VAL A 16 5.97 -2.82 3.38
CA VAL A 16 4.60 -3.25 3.64
C VAL A 16 4.60 -4.71 4.03
N PHE A 17 3.97 -5.01 5.17
CA PHE A 17 3.88 -6.35 5.73
C PHE A 17 2.44 -6.83 5.75
N TRP A 18 2.26 -8.11 5.44
CA TRP A 18 1.01 -8.82 5.69
C TRP A 18 1.08 -9.54 7.02
N CYS A 19 0.13 -9.25 7.91
CA CYS A 19 0.12 -9.73 9.29
C CYS A 19 -0.40 -11.17 9.41
N GLU A 20 0.10 -11.92 10.37
CA GLU A 20 -0.33 -13.29 10.70
C GLU A 20 -1.84 -13.39 11.06
N ASP A 21 -2.43 -12.29 11.52
CA ASP A 21 -3.85 -12.20 11.87
C ASP A 21 -4.77 -12.05 10.64
N GLN A 22 -4.22 -12.03 9.43
CA GLN A 22 -4.93 -11.82 8.16
C GLN A 22 -5.75 -10.51 8.13
N GLY A 23 -5.43 -9.57 9.01
CA GLY A 23 -6.09 -8.27 9.09
C GLY A 23 -5.52 -7.26 8.10
N ASP A 24 -5.65 -5.98 8.45
CA ASP A 24 -5.08 -4.89 7.65
C ASP A 24 -3.55 -5.01 7.54
N LEU A 25 -3.02 -4.49 6.42
CA LEU A 25 -1.58 -4.38 6.18
C LEU A 25 -0.91 -3.45 7.20
N ALA A 26 0.33 -3.79 7.56
CA ALA A 26 1.17 -2.96 8.40
C ALA A 26 2.23 -2.23 7.56
N TYR A 27 2.38 -0.93 7.81
CA TYR A 27 3.31 -0.06 7.09
C TYR A 27 4.51 0.25 7.96
N PHE A 28 5.70 -0.02 7.43
CA PHE A 28 6.97 0.39 8.00
C PHE A 28 7.50 1.62 7.27
N GLU A 29 8.00 2.58 8.04
CA GLU A 29 8.74 3.74 7.57
C GLU A 29 9.81 4.04 8.62
N ASP A 30 11.07 4.02 8.20
CA ASP A 30 12.20 4.36 9.07
C ASP A 30 12.26 5.88 9.28
N PRO A 31 12.09 6.37 10.52
CA PRO A 31 12.22 7.80 10.81
C PRO A 31 13.67 8.30 10.75
N ALA A 32 14.67 7.40 10.74
CA ALA A 32 16.08 7.75 10.70
C ALA A 32 16.53 8.09 9.26
N LEU A 33 16.08 9.25 8.80
CA LEU A 33 16.54 10.00 7.62
C LEU A 33 16.24 9.35 6.24
N PRO A 34 15.40 10.00 5.39
CA PRO A 34 15.25 9.59 4.01
C PRO A 34 16.59 9.72 3.27
N GLY A 35 17.05 8.64 2.62
CA GLY A 35 18.25 8.63 1.78
C GLY A 35 19.51 8.04 2.42
N ILE A 36 19.46 7.59 3.67
CA ILE A 36 20.47 6.67 4.22
C ILE A 36 19.83 5.30 4.14
N ALA A 37 20.41 4.39 3.34
CA ALA A 37 19.90 3.02 3.24
C ALA A 37 19.74 2.47 4.66
N SER A 38 18.50 2.15 5.05
CA SER A 38 18.25 1.52 6.33
C SER A 38 19.09 0.25 6.38
N GLU A 39 19.86 0.03 7.45
CA GLU A 39 20.71 -1.16 7.60
C GLU A 39 19.88 -2.46 7.54
N VAL A 40 18.56 -2.34 7.62
CA VAL A 40 17.59 -3.43 7.53
C VAL A 40 17.06 -3.52 6.11
N PHE A 41 17.67 -4.40 5.32
CA PHE A 41 17.19 -4.80 4.01
C PHE A 41 16.21 -5.98 4.15
N PHE A 42 15.03 -5.87 3.53
CA PHE A 42 14.05 -6.95 3.48
C PHE A 42 13.73 -7.28 2.02
N ASP A 43 13.57 -8.56 1.72
CA ASP A 43 13.06 -9.02 0.44
C ASP A 43 11.59 -9.44 0.55
N ALA A 44 10.87 -9.29 -0.56
CA ALA A 44 9.51 -9.77 -0.64
C ALA A 44 9.48 -11.30 -0.42
N GLY A 45 8.61 -11.77 0.47
CA GLY A 45 8.55 -13.17 0.90
C GLY A 45 9.28 -13.48 2.22
N ASP A 46 10.05 -12.53 2.76
CA ASP A 46 10.68 -12.68 4.07
C ASP A 46 9.67 -12.69 5.20
N MET A 47 9.96 -13.47 6.25
CA MET A 47 9.18 -13.48 7.48
C MET A 47 9.83 -12.57 8.52
N VAL A 48 9.06 -11.65 9.06
CA VAL A 48 9.54 -10.61 9.99
C VAL A 48 8.71 -10.59 11.26
N GLN A 49 9.37 -10.25 12.38
CA GLN A 49 8.73 -9.92 13.64
C GLN A 49 8.75 -8.41 13.83
N PHE A 50 7.64 -7.82 14.25
CA PHE A 50 7.55 -6.39 14.53
C PHE A 50 6.52 -6.08 15.61
N ASP A 51 6.63 -4.88 16.15
CA ASP A 51 5.62 -4.28 17.02
C ASP A 51 4.59 -3.54 16.15
N VAL A 52 3.32 -3.57 16.56
CA VAL A 52 2.24 -2.87 15.84
C VAL A 52 1.69 -1.74 16.69
N THR A 53 1.56 -0.59 16.07
CA THR A 53 0.89 0.59 16.63
C THR A 53 -0.17 1.07 15.64
N ASN A 54 -1.33 1.51 16.14
CA ASN A 54 -2.39 2.01 15.27
C ASN A 54 -2.33 3.54 15.25
N GLU A 55 -2.00 4.12 14.10
CA GLU A 55 -1.88 5.57 13.90
C GLU A 55 -2.78 6.00 12.75
N SER A 56 -3.68 6.96 12.99
CA SER A 56 -4.58 7.49 11.93
C SER A 56 -5.36 6.42 11.16
N ARG A 57 -5.82 5.36 11.85
CA ARG A 57 -6.50 4.18 11.28
C ARG A 57 -5.62 3.32 10.35
N GLN A 58 -4.30 3.44 10.43
CA GLN A 58 -3.36 2.56 9.75
C GLN A 58 -2.51 1.82 10.78
N ARG A 59 -2.20 0.54 10.51
CA ARG A 59 -1.25 -0.22 11.31
C ARG A 59 0.17 0.19 10.91
N ARG A 60 0.96 0.60 11.89
CA ARG A 60 2.38 0.95 11.75
C ARG A 60 3.23 -0.13 12.36
N ALA A 61 4.12 -0.69 11.56
CA ALA A 61 5.13 -1.63 12.02
C ALA A 61 6.32 -0.85 12.61
N ARG A 62 6.78 -1.27 13.77
CA ARG A 62 7.93 -0.69 14.49
C ARG A 62 8.93 -1.79 14.80
N ASN A 63 10.21 -1.43 14.78
CA ASN A 63 11.34 -2.31 15.08
C ASN A 63 11.28 -3.67 14.34
N PRO A 64 11.09 -3.69 13.01
CA PRO A 64 11.00 -4.96 12.29
C PRO A 64 12.34 -5.70 12.36
N ARG A 65 12.26 -7.02 12.56
CA ARG A 65 13.39 -7.94 12.63
C ARG A 65 13.13 -9.12 11.74
N LEU A 66 14.12 -9.46 10.91
CA LEU A 66 14.07 -10.66 10.09
C LEU A 66 14.06 -11.91 10.98
N LEU A 67 13.06 -12.78 10.78
CA LEU A 67 12.99 -14.09 11.42
C LEU A 67 13.47 -15.19 10.49
N GLN A 68 13.05 -15.13 9.23
CA GLN A 68 13.40 -16.13 8.22
C GLN A 68 13.39 -15.48 6.83
N GLU A 69 14.50 -15.63 6.11
CA GLU A 69 14.59 -15.26 4.70
C GLU A 69 13.70 -16.19 3.86
N GLN A 70 12.95 -15.60 2.93
CA GLN A 70 12.21 -16.32 1.90
C GLN A 70 11.24 -17.39 2.43
N GLY A 71 10.72 -17.23 3.65
CA GLY A 71 9.73 -18.15 4.24
C GLY A 71 8.47 -18.31 3.39
N TYR A 72 8.15 -17.28 2.59
CA TYR A 72 6.98 -17.24 1.70
C TYR A 72 7.31 -16.56 0.36
N ALA A 73 8.42 -16.93 -0.29
CA ALA A 73 8.90 -16.34 -1.54
C ALA A 73 7.85 -16.21 -2.67
N THR A 74 6.95 -17.19 -2.81
CA THR A 74 5.94 -17.21 -3.88
C THR A 74 4.68 -16.42 -3.54
N LEU A 75 4.52 -15.97 -2.30
CA LEU A 75 3.31 -15.31 -1.85
C LEU A 75 3.02 -13.99 -2.58
N PRO A 76 4.00 -13.08 -2.78
CA PRO A 76 3.75 -11.83 -3.51
C PRO A 76 3.27 -12.06 -4.96
N GLU A 77 3.76 -13.11 -5.61
CA GLU A 77 3.34 -13.50 -6.96
C GLU A 77 1.92 -14.06 -6.95
N ARG A 78 1.63 -15.01 -6.05
CA ARG A 78 0.29 -15.60 -5.91
C ARG A 78 -0.78 -14.55 -5.60
N LEU A 79 -0.46 -13.56 -4.76
CA LEU A 79 -1.36 -12.43 -4.49
C LEU A 79 -1.63 -11.58 -5.74
N ARG A 80 -0.62 -11.39 -6.60
CA ARG A 80 -0.79 -10.70 -7.89
C ARG A 80 -1.66 -11.51 -8.86
N GLU A 81 -1.45 -12.82 -8.93
CA GLU A 81 -2.28 -13.72 -9.76
C GLU A 81 -3.74 -13.71 -9.31
N ASP A 82 -3.98 -13.83 -8.00
CA ASP A 82 -5.32 -13.78 -7.43
C ASP A 82 -5.99 -12.41 -7.65
N ALA A 83 -5.23 -11.31 -7.58
CA ALA A 83 -5.73 -9.97 -7.87
C ALA A 83 -6.03 -9.75 -9.37
N ALA A 84 -5.32 -10.45 -10.26
CA ALA A 84 -5.56 -10.39 -11.71
C ALA A 84 -6.77 -11.23 -12.15
N LYS A 85 -7.19 -12.19 -11.33
CA LYS A 85 -8.39 -12.98 -11.59
C LYS A 85 -9.62 -12.07 -11.55
N PRO A 86 -10.50 -12.09 -12.58
CA PRO A 86 -11.74 -11.34 -12.51
C PRO A 86 -12.51 -11.81 -11.27
N PRO A 87 -13.14 -10.88 -10.53
CA PRO A 87 -13.92 -11.25 -9.36
C PRO A 87 -14.93 -12.30 -9.80
N VAL A 88 -14.76 -13.52 -9.29
CA VAL A 88 -15.80 -14.55 -9.40
C VAL A 88 -16.99 -13.92 -8.71
N ALA A 89 -18.05 -13.60 -9.45
CA ALA A 89 -19.17 -12.81 -8.97
C ALA A 89 -19.61 -13.32 -7.60
N ALA A 90 -19.18 -12.64 -6.54
CA ALA A 90 -19.58 -12.98 -5.20
C ALA A 90 -21.06 -12.69 -5.14
N CYS A 91 -21.85 -13.70 -4.78
CA CYS A 91 -23.26 -13.54 -4.47
C CYS A 91 -23.44 -12.28 -3.62
N THR A 92 -24.29 -11.39 -4.11
CA THR A 92 -24.58 -10.05 -3.59
C THR A 92 -24.63 -10.00 -2.06
N ALA A 93 -23.54 -9.56 -1.44
CA ALA A 93 -23.61 -9.06 -0.07
C ALA A 93 -24.28 -7.69 -0.12
N THR A 94 -25.47 -7.63 0.45
CA THR A 94 -26.35 -6.47 0.55
C THR A 94 -25.61 -5.26 1.14
N SER A 95 -25.66 -4.13 0.40
CA SER A 95 -25.42 -2.77 0.88
C SER A 95 -23.98 -2.36 1.27
N ALA A 96 -23.13 -2.14 0.26
CA ALA A 96 -22.10 -1.10 0.36
C ALA A 96 -22.39 -0.01 -0.68
N LYS A 97 -22.55 1.24 -0.23
CA LYS A 97 -22.83 2.40 -1.09
C LYS A 97 -21.55 2.82 -1.83
N ILE A 98 -21.43 2.40 -3.08
CA ILE A 98 -20.34 2.82 -3.97
C ILE A 98 -20.59 4.29 -4.37
N ILE A 99 -19.65 5.18 -4.08
CA ILE A 99 -19.66 6.57 -4.57
C ILE A 99 -18.79 6.62 -5.83
N PRO A 100 -19.34 6.92 -7.03
CA PRO A 100 -18.54 7.04 -8.23
C PRO A 100 -17.66 8.29 -8.16
N PHE A 101 -16.38 8.14 -8.51
CA PHE A 101 -15.49 9.27 -8.74
C PHE A 101 -15.94 10.00 -10.00
N GLN A 102 -16.62 11.13 -9.84
CA GLN A 102 -16.93 12.00 -10.97
C GLN A 102 -15.64 12.65 -11.44
N ALA A 103 -15.16 12.28 -12.63
CA ALA A 103 -14.11 13.01 -13.31
C ALA A 103 -14.61 14.45 -13.50
N ALA A 104 -13.97 15.40 -12.82
CA ALA A 104 -14.33 16.81 -12.93
C ALA A 104 -14.13 17.25 -14.39
N ALA A 105 -15.24 17.51 -15.09
CA ALA A 105 -15.21 18.09 -16.42
C ALA A 105 -14.60 19.49 -16.33
N ARG A 106 -13.35 19.61 -16.78
CA ARG A 106 -12.57 20.85 -16.79
C ARG A 106 -13.23 21.84 -17.76
N ALA A 107 -14.00 22.79 -17.22
CA ALA A 107 -14.63 23.85 -18.01
C ALA A 107 -13.55 24.78 -18.60
N VAL A 108 -13.28 24.64 -19.89
CA VAL A 108 -12.42 25.56 -20.66
C VAL A 108 -13.18 26.87 -20.87
N ARG A 109 -12.88 27.90 -20.07
CA ARG A 109 -13.36 29.26 -20.30
C ARG A 109 -12.64 29.88 -21.48
N ARG A 110 -13.30 29.93 -22.64
CA ARG A 110 -12.87 30.70 -23.82
C ARG A 110 -13.35 32.15 -23.64
N ARG A 111 -12.47 33.06 -23.18
CA ARG A 111 -12.74 34.51 -23.20
C ARG A 111 -12.57 35.03 -24.63
N GLN A 112 -13.66 35.47 -25.24
CA GLN A 112 -13.65 36.24 -26.49
C GLN A 112 -13.31 37.70 -26.16
N ASN A 113 -12.25 38.23 -26.81
CA ASN A 113 -11.96 39.66 -26.89
C ASN A 113 -12.95 40.31 -27.85
N SER A 114 -13.79 41.23 -27.36
CA SER A 114 -14.49 42.21 -28.19
C SER A 114 -13.73 43.54 -28.14
N LEU A 115 -13.19 43.90 -29.29
CA LEU A 115 -12.64 45.20 -29.64
C LEU A 115 -13.71 46.28 -29.43
N GLN A 116 -13.43 47.27 -28.59
CA GLN A 116 -14.18 48.53 -28.60
C GLN A 116 -13.67 49.37 -29.79
N GLN A 117 -14.56 49.62 -30.74
CA GLN A 117 -14.46 50.69 -31.73
C GLN A 117 -15.52 51.74 -31.44
N ALA A 118 -15.11 52.99 -31.63
CA ALA A 118 -15.85 54.26 -31.68
C ALA A 118 -16.26 54.89 -30.35
#